data_AF-A0A946QCH7-F1
#
_entry.id   AF-A0A946QCH7-F1
#
_cell.length_a   1.000
_cell.length_b   1.000
_cell.length_c   1.000
_cell.angle_alpha   90.00
_cell.angle_beta   90.00
_cell.angle_gamma   90.00
#
_symmetry.space_group_name_H-M   'P 1'
#
loop_
_entity.id
_entity.type
_entity.pdbx_description
1 polymer ?
#
loop_
_entity_poly.entity_id
_entity_poly.type
_entity_poly.pdbx_seq_one_letter_code
_entity_poly.pdbx_strand_id
1 'polypeptide(L)'
;MLSSLLMAISNDIMKRRTLLQGAGVALLLPRLESLGQVDDAPSPRRLLTIVNHLSFYQPELIPKKSGAFDQPPPLLAEFSDHLDQLKVFSGLDNPAVQNGFGHTPCVGILSGYFNKLRRKNRISIDQAVAGLVGNETRFRSLVFQAGE
;
A
#
# COMPACT_ATOMS: atom_id res chain seq x y z
N MET A 1 46.12 23.22 67.06
CA MET A 1 45.60 24.33 66.23
C MET A 1 45.70 23.93 64.77
N LEU A 2 44.67 24.27 63.97
CA LEU A 2 44.52 24.15 62.50
C LEU A 2 44.16 22.74 61.98
N SER A 3 42.90 22.48 61.61
CA SER A 3 42.15 22.94 60.42
C SER A 3 42.39 22.05 59.21
N SER A 4 41.36 21.32 58.77
CA SER A 4 41.03 21.24 57.34
C SER A 4 39.68 20.54 57.14
N LEU A 5 38.72 21.38 56.78
CA LEU A 5 37.39 21.13 56.27
C LEU A 5 37.44 20.15 55.07
N LEU A 6 37.02 18.90 55.26
CA LEU A 6 36.66 18.02 54.15
C LEU A 6 35.22 18.32 53.77
N MET A 7 35.08 19.32 52.89
CA MET A 7 33.82 19.69 52.24
C MET A 7 33.36 18.50 51.40
N ALA A 8 32.34 17.81 51.89
CA ALA A 8 31.60 16.82 51.13
C ALA A 8 30.99 17.51 49.91
N ILE A 9 31.61 17.32 48.74
CA ILE A 9 31.02 17.69 47.46
C ILE A 9 29.88 16.68 47.23
N SER A 10 28.67 17.09 47.60
CA SER A 10 27.44 16.32 47.33
C SER A 10 27.36 15.99 45.85
N ASN A 11 27.29 14.70 45.57
CA ASN A 11 27.13 14.14 44.23
C ASN A 11 25.65 14.22 43.79
N ASP A 12 25.05 15.41 43.85
CA ASP A 12 23.64 15.66 43.50
C ASP A 12 23.53 16.36 42.12
N ILE A 13 24.41 15.95 41.21
CA ILE A 13 24.35 16.32 39.80
C ILE A 13 23.17 15.57 39.20
N MET A 14 22.04 16.26 39.05
CA MET A 14 20.83 15.88 38.32
C MET A 14 20.65 14.37 38.04
N LYS A 15 19.70 13.75 38.74
CA LYS A 15 19.37 12.34 38.53
C LYS A 15 19.10 12.06 37.05
N ARG A 16 19.88 11.13 36.45
CA ARG A 16 19.71 10.65 35.06
C ARG A 16 18.25 10.34 34.70
N ARG A 17 17.48 9.84 35.67
CA ARG A 17 16.05 9.57 35.53
C ARG A 17 15.24 10.83 35.24
N THR A 18 15.51 11.94 35.94
CA THR A 18 14.85 13.23 35.74
C THR A 18 15.16 13.80 34.35
N LEU A 19 16.41 13.69 33.90
CA LEU A 19 16.81 14.10 32.54
C LEU A 19 16.05 13.30 31.47
N LEU A 20 15.99 11.97 31.61
CA LEU A 20 15.28 11.10 30.66
C LEU A 20 13.76 11.32 30.66
N GLN A 21 13.18 11.58 31.83
CA GLN A 21 11.75 11.92 31.96
C GLN A 21 11.46 13.26 31.27
N GLY A 22 12.26 14.29 31.52
CA GLY A 22 12.11 15.60 30.88
C GLY A 22 12.27 15.53 29.35
N ALA A 23 13.27 14.79 28.87
CA ALA A 23 13.48 14.58 27.43
C ALA A 23 12.31 13.83 26.78
N GLY A 24 11.77 12.79 27.44
CA GLY A 24 10.60 12.06 26.95
C GLY A 24 9.35 12.94 26.84
N VAL A 25 9.09 13.79 27.84
CA VAL A 25 7.98 14.74 27.81
C VAL A 25 8.16 15.79 26.71
N ALA A 26 9.38 16.33 26.55
CA ALA A 26 9.67 17.31 25.50
C ALA A 26 9.48 16.77 24.08
N LEU A 27 9.78 15.49 23.82
CA LEU A 27 9.53 14.84 22.53
C LEU A 27 8.05 14.59 22.24
N LEU A 28 7.23 14.45 23.28
CA LEU A 28 5.78 14.26 23.17
C LEU A 28 5.01 15.60 23.14
N LEU A 29 5.61 16.71 23.60
CA LEU A 29 4.99 18.02 23.65
C LEU A 29 4.38 18.48 22.31
N PRO A 30 5.08 18.34 21.16
CA PRO A 30 4.54 18.73 19.85
C PRO A 30 3.37 17.86 19.37
N ARG A 31 3.13 16.70 20.01
CA ARG A 31 2.01 15.79 19.73
C ARG A 31 0.77 16.08 20.60
N LEU A 32 0.87 16.99 21.58
CA LEU A 32 -0.32 17.46 22.29
C LEU A 32 -1.11 18.37 21.34
N GLU A 33 -2.34 17.95 21.03
CA GLU A 33 -3.27 18.65 20.13
C GLU A 33 -3.47 20.14 20.47
N SER A 34 -3.20 20.53 21.72
CA SER A 34 -3.31 21.91 22.20
C SER A 34 -2.14 22.84 21.81
N LEU A 35 -0.99 22.31 21.37
CA LEU A 35 0.27 23.07 21.18
C LEU A 35 0.85 23.02 19.76
N GLY A 36 0.30 22.19 18.87
CA GLY A 36 0.80 22.05 17.51
C GLY A 36 -0.26 21.55 16.55
N GLN A 37 -0.61 22.40 15.57
CA GLN A 37 -1.28 21.95 14.36
C GLN A 37 -0.21 21.27 13.50
N VAL A 38 -0.15 19.93 13.55
CA VAL A 38 0.65 19.17 12.58
C VAL A 38 -0.14 19.20 11.28
N ASP A 39 0.46 19.72 10.21
CA ASP A 39 -0.17 19.66 8.89
C ASP A 39 -0.54 18.21 8.58
N ASP A 40 -1.78 18.01 8.15
CA ASP A 40 -2.26 16.68 7.82
C ASP A 40 -1.42 16.17 6.64
N ALA A 41 -0.60 15.15 6.91
CA ALA A 41 0.22 14.57 5.86
C ALA A 41 -0.69 14.03 4.76
N PRO A 42 -0.37 14.24 3.47
CA PRO A 42 -1.22 13.77 2.39
C PRO A 42 -1.45 12.25 2.53
N SER A 43 -2.69 11.83 2.35
CA SER A 43 -3.04 10.41 2.45
C SER A 43 -2.21 9.61 1.44
N PRO A 44 -1.48 8.57 1.88
CA PRO A 44 -0.56 7.86 1.01
C PRO A 44 -1.33 7.10 -0.06
N ARG A 45 -0.77 7.04 -1.28
CA ARG A 45 -1.39 6.33 -2.39
C ARG A 45 -1.28 4.83 -2.19
N ARG A 46 -2.34 4.11 -2.52
CA ARG A 46 -2.43 2.65 -2.35
C ARG A 46 -2.97 2.02 -3.62
N LEU A 47 -2.51 0.81 -3.91
CA LEU A 47 -3.06 -0.05 -4.96
C LEU A 47 -3.75 -1.23 -4.29
N LEU A 48 -5.00 -1.48 -4.70
CA LEU A 48 -5.73 -2.70 -4.37
C LEU A 48 -5.96 -3.48 -5.67
N THR A 49 -5.49 -4.72 -5.70
CA THR A 49 -5.72 -5.63 -6.82
C THR A 49 -6.67 -6.74 -6.40
N ILE A 50 -7.80 -6.87 -7.10
CA ILE A 50 -8.76 -7.96 -6.89
C ILE A 50 -8.73 -8.84 -8.14
N VAL A 51 -8.56 -10.14 -7.95
CA VAL A 51 -8.56 -11.12 -9.03
C VAL A 51 -9.81 -11.99 -8.89
N ASN A 52 -10.71 -11.92 -9.87
CA ASN A 52 -11.86 -12.81 -9.97
C ASN A 52 -11.52 -13.97 -10.93
N HIS A 53 -11.39 -15.19 -10.41
CA HIS A 53 -10.87 -16.35 -11.15
C HIS A 53 -11.69 -16.76 -12.38
N LEU A 54 -13.02 -16.63 -12.33
CA LEU A 54 -13.90 -16.95 -13.45
C LEU A 54 -14.36 -15.71 -14.23
N SER A 55 -13.96 -14.52 -13.76
CA SER A 55 -14.39 -13.23 -14.29
C SER A 55 -15.93 -13.11 -14.37
N PHE A 56 -16.42 -12.16 -15.17
CA PHE A 56 -17.84 -11.95 -15.45
C PHE A 56 -18.16 -12.23 -16.92
N TYR A 57 -19.45 -12.23 -17.26
CA TYR A 57 -19.93 -12.33 -18.64
C TYR A 57 -19.50 -11.08 -19.44
N GLN A 58 -18.44 -11.23 -20.23
CA GLN A 58 -17.77 -10.14 -20.93
C GLN A 58 -18.68 -9.26 -21.82
N PRO A 59 -19.67 -9.80 -22.56
CA PRO A 59 -20.55 -8.98 -23.41
C PRO A 59 -21.34 -7.92 -22.64
N GLU A 60 -21.57 -8.11 -21.34
CA GLU A 60 -22.29 -7.17 -20.47
C GLU A 60 -21.36 -6.38 -19.53
N LEU A 61 -20.04 -6.60 -19.62
CA LEU A 61 -19.00 -5.91 -18.83
C LEU A 61 -18.18 -4.92 -19.66
N ILE A 62 -17.85 -5.28 -20.90
CA ILE A 62 -16.87 -4.54 -21.72
C ILE A 62 -17.60 -3.47 -22.56
N PRO A 63 -17.22 -2.19 -22.46
CA PRO A 63 -17.76 -1.13 -23.31
C PRO A 63 -17.47 -1.36 -24.80
N LYS A 64 -18.47 -1.09 -25.66
CA LYS A 64 -18.35 -1.26 -27.12
C LYS A 64 -17.60 -0.11 -27.81
N LYS A 65 -17.49 1.05 -27.16
CA LYS A 65 -16.82 2.24 -27.68
C LYS A 65 -15.80 2.72 -26.64
N SER A 66 -14.70 3.27 -27.13
CA SER A 66 -13.72 3.97 -26.29
C SER A 66 -14.19 5.38 -25.96
N GLY A 67 -13.78 5.89 -24.81
CA GLY A 67 -14.13 7.24 -24.34
C GLY A 67 -14.80 7.22 -22.99
N ALA A 68 -15.40 8.36 -22.61
CA ALA A 68 -16.25 8.44 -21.43
C ALA A 68 -17.49 7.56 -21.58
N PHE A 69 -18.06 7.15 -20.45
CA PHE A 69 -19.30 6.37 -20.45
C PHE A 69 -20.49 7.27 -20.75
N ASP A 70 -21.07 7.13 -21.95
CA ASP A 70 -22.40 7.70 -22.24
C ASP A 70 -23.50 6.83 -21.59
N GLN A 71 -23.36 5.52 -21.74
CA GLN A 71 -24.21 4.49 -21.12
C GLN A 71 -23.31 3.31 -20.69
N PRO A 72 -23.22 3.00 -19.38
CA PRO A 72 -22.40 1.90 -18.92
C PRO A 72 -23.03 0.54 -19.32
N PRO A 73 -22.21 -0.49 -19.59
CA PRO A 73 -22.68 -1.88 -19.64
C PRO A 73 -23.47 -2.26 -18.37
N PRO A 74 -24.47 -3.15 -18.45
CA PRO A 74 -25.32 -3.51 -17.30
C PRO A 74 -24.55 -3.99 -16.06
N LEU A 75 -23.43 -4.72 -16.24
CA LEU A 75 -22.62 -5.18 -15.10
C LEU A 75 -21.80 -4.06 -14.43
N LEU A 76 -21.75 -2.87 -15.03
CA LEU A 76 -21.15 -1.68 -14.45
C LEU A 76 -22.20 -0.70 -13.89
N ALA A 77 -23.48 -1.05 -13.90
CA ALA A 77 -24.56 -0.19 -13.41
C ALA A 77 -24.39 0.16 -11.91
N GLU A 78 -23.91 -0.78 -11.10
CA GLU A 78 -23.61 -0.57 -9.67
C GLU A 78 -22.49 0.47 -9.43
N PHE A 79 -21.74 0.85 -10.47
CA PHE A 79 -20.71 1.89 -10.41
C PHE A 79 -21.18 3.22 -11.02
N SER A 80 -22.49 3.44 -11.19
CA SER A 80 -23.07 4.64 -11.81
C SER A 80 -22.50 5.94 -11.23
N ASP A 81 -22.29 5.97 -9.92
CA ASP A 81 -21.85 7.15 -9.18
C ASP A 81 -20.34 7.42 -9.30
N HIS A 82 -19.60 6.52 -9.96
CA HIS A 82 -18.14 6.54 -10.05
C HIS A 82 -17.60 6.32 -11.48
N LEU A 83 -18.46 6.44 -12.50
CA LEU A 83 -18.07 6.21 -13.90
C LEU A 83 -16.98 7.19 -14.39
N ASP A 84 -16.90 8.38 -13.81
CA ASP A 84 -15.87 9.39 -14.10
C ASP A 84 -14.47 8.97 -13.64
N GLN A 85 -14.41 8.08 -12.65
CA GLN A 85 -13.18 7.53 -12.07
C GLN A 85 -12.89 6.09 -12.54
N LEU A 86 -13.85 5.47 -13.22
CA LEU A 86 -13.72 4.10 -13.72
C LEU A 86 -13.01 4.08 -15.08
N LYS A 87 -12.06 3.15 -15.23
CA LYS A 87 -11.41 2.86 -16.52
C LYS A 87 -11.46 1.37 -16.78
N VAL A 88 -11.95 0.99 -17.95
CA VAL A 88 -12.02 -0.41 -18.38
C VAL A 88 -11.00 -0.64 -19.50
N PHE A 89 -10.12 -1.61 -19.29
CA PHE A 89 -9.17 -2.08 -20.30
C PHE A 89 -9.57 -3.50 -20.70
N SER A 90 -9.60 -3.77 -22.01
CA SER A 90 -9.90 -5.08 -22.59
C SER A 90 -8.88 -5.44 -23.68
N GLY A 91 -8.90 -6.69 -24.14
CA GLY A 91 -7.93 -7.19 -25.13
C GLY A 91 -6.52 -7.44 -24.57
N LEU A 92 -6.40 -7.60 -23.25
CA LEU A 92 -5.15 -7.93 -22.56
C LEU A 92 -4.88 -9.45 -22.55
N ASP A 93 -5.28 -10.14 -23.62
CA ASP A 93 -5.14 -11.58 -23.74
C ASP A 93 -3.67 -11.98 -23.82
N ASN A 94 -3.30 -13.02 -23.08
CA ASN A 94 -1.96 -13.59 -23.15
C ASN A 94 -2.01 -14.86 -24.02
N PRO A 95 -1.62 -14.81 -25.31
CA PRO A 95 -1.71 -15.97 -26.20
C PRO A 95 -0.90 -17.16 -25.69
N ALA A 96 0.10 -16.89 -24.87
CA ALA A 96 0.98 -17.90 -24.35
C ALA A 96 0.37 -18.68 -23.17
N VAL A 97 -0.65 -18.12 -22.51
CA VAL A 97 -1.45 -18.78 -21.47
C VAL A 97 -2.33 -19.90 -22.04
N GLN A 98 -2.76 -19.81 -23.30
CA GLN A 98 -3.60 -20.84 -23.94
C GLN A 98 -2.91 -22.23 -24.05
N ASN A 99 -1.60 -22.29 -23.81
CA ASN A 99 -0.83 -23.54 -23.74
C ASN A 99 -0.91 -24.23 -22.36
N GLY A 100 -1.62 -23.66 -21.38
CA GLY A 100 -1.81 -24.22 -20.05
C GLY A 100 -3.24 -24.71 -19.83
N PHE A 101 -3.41 -25.82 -19.10
CA PHE A 101 -4.73 -26.27 -18.65
C PHE A 101 -5.42 -25.17 -17.82
N GLY A 102 -6.73 -24.95 -18.00
CA GLY A 102 -7.43 -23.67 -17.75
C GLY A 102 -7.35 -23.02 -16.36
N HIS A 103 -6.85 -23.70 -15.32
CA HIS A 103 -6.64 -23.13 -13.97
C HIS A 103 -5.25 -22.52 -13.75
N THR A 104 -4.27 -22.91 -14.56
CA THR A 104 -2.88 -22.41 -14.49
C THR A 104 -2.68 -20.92 -14.80
N PRO A 105 -3.54 -20.21 -15.58
CA PRO A 105 -3.36 -18.78 -15.90
C PRO A 105 -3.39 -17.83 -14.69
N CYS A 106 -4.10 -18.21 -13.63
CA CYS A 106 -4.42 -17.33 -12.50
C CYS A 106 -3.17 -16.81 -11.78
N VAL A 107 -2.08 -17.58 -11.77
CA VAL A 107 -0.82 -17.22 -11.11
C VAL A 107 -0.04 -16.12 -11.86
N GLY A 108 -0.45 -15.82 -13.10
CA GLY A 108 0.24 -14.91 -14.00
C GLY A 108 -0.42 -13.55 -14.18
N ILE A 109 -1.61 -13.32 -13.62
CA ILE A 109 -2.47 -12.21 -14.04
C ILE A 109 -1.84 -10.82 -13.81
N LEU A 110 -1.11 -10.63 -12.72
CA LEU A 110 -0.42 -9.37 -12.43
C LEU A 110 0.99 -9.28 -13.04
N SER A 111 1.53 -10.35 -13.60
CA SER A 111 2.89 -10.39 -14.16
C SER A 111 2.93 -10.68 -15.67
N GLY A 112 1.81 -11.03 -16.29
CA GLY A 112 1.73 -11.53 -17.67
C GLY A 112 2.51 -12.83 -17.88
N TYR A 113 2.91 -13.50 -16.80
CA TYR A 113 3.79 -14.66 -16.84
C TYR A 113 2.99 -15.95 -17.04
N PHE A 114 3.46 -16.83 -17.91
CA PHE A 114 2.77 -18.09 -18.21
C PHE A 114 3.67 -19.34 -18.18
N ASN A 115 5.00 -19.20 -18.20
CA ASN A 115 5.92 -20.35 -18.38
C ASN A 115 7.12 -20.36 -17.43
N LYS A 116 7.20 -21.39 -16.57
CA LYS A 116 8.30 -21.66 -15.61
C LYS A 116 9.68 -21.75 -16.22
N LEU A 117 9.79 -22.18 -17.47
CA LEU A 117 11.07 -22.38 -18.17
C LEU A 117 11.59 -21.11 -18.85
N ARG A 118 10.73 -20.10 -19.11
CA ARG A 118 11.12 -18.85 -19.79
C ARG A 118 10.55 -17.63 -19.05
N ARG A 119 11.16 -17.28 -17.92
CA ARG A 119 10.80 -16.09 -17.13
C ARG A 119 11.37 -14.81 -17.76
N LYS A 120 10.62 -14.17 -18.67
CA LYS A 120 10.92 -12.78 -19.10
C LYS A 120 10.44 -11.77 -18.06
N ASN A 121 9.20 -11.90 -17.58
CA ASN A 121 8.65 -11.04 -16.55
C ASN A 121 8.91 -11.65 -15.17
N ARG A 122 9.63 -10.92 -14.30
CA ARG A 122 9.97 -11.34 -12.93
C ARG A 122 9.34 -10.47 -11.85
N ILE A 123 8.74 -9.35 -12.24
CA ILE A 123 8.13 -8.36 -11.35
C ILE A 123 6.67 -8.20 -11.79
N SER A 124 5.73 -8.37 -10.87
CA SER A 124 4.31 -8.10 -11.11
C SER A 124 3.97 -6.62 -10.95
N ILE A 125 2.84 -6.18 -11.49
CA ILE A 125 2.40 -4.78 -11.46
C ILE A 125 2.27 -4.27 -10.02
N ASP A 126 1.71 -5.06 -9.11
CA ASP A 126 1.61 -4.74 -7.69
C ASP A 126 2.99 -4.55 -7.04
N GLN A 127 3.96 -5.41 -7.37
CA GLN A 127 5.34 -5.27 -6.90
C GLN A 127 6.02 -4.02 -7.46
N ALA A 128 5.81 -3.70 -8.74
CA ALA A 128 6.33 -2.50 -9.37
C ALA A 128 5.76 -1.24 -8.71
N VAL A 129 4.45 -1.19 -8.46
CA VAL A 129 3.79 -0.07 -7.78
C VAL A 129 4.25 0.05 -6.32
N ALA A 130 4.41 -1.07 -5.61
CA ALA A 130 4.96 -1.09 -4.25
C ALA A 130 6.39 -0.50 -4.18
N GLY A 131 7.19 -0.65 -5.25
CA GLY A 131 8.49 0.01 -5.39
C GLY A 131 8.41 1.53 -5.52
N LEU A 132 7.31 2.06 -6.05
CA LEU A 132 7.10 3.49 -6.27
C LEU A 132 6.48 4.20 -5.06
N VAL A 133 5.46 3.61 -4.43
CA VAL A 133 4.66 4.27 -3.37
C VAL A 133 4.74 3.59 -2.00
N GLY A 134 5.33 2.40 -1.91
CA GLY A 134 5.30 1.59 -0.68
C GLY A 134 6.17 2.10 0.47
N ASN A 135 6.93 3.19 0.26
CA ASN A 135 7.64 3.88 1.35
C ASN A 135 6.73 4.85 2.12
N GLU A 136 5.55 5.17 1.57
CA GLU A 136 4.56 6.06 2.18
C GLU A 136 3.57 5.29 3.09
N THR A 137 3.61 3.95 3.04
CA THR A 137 2.71 3.07 3.79
C THR A 137 3.47 2.22 4.80
N ARG A 138 2.82 1.82 5.91
CA ARG A 138 3.42 0.96 6.95
C ARG A 138 3.95 -0.37 6.39
N PHE A 139 3.22 -0.95 5.45
CA PHE A 139 3.62 -2.15 4.73
C PHE A 139 3.75 -1.79 3.25
N ARG A 140 4.90 -2.14 2.66
CA ARG A 140 5.16 -1.91 1.24
C ARG A 140 4.24 -2.74 0.34
N SER A 141 3.92 -3.97 0.76
CA SER A 141 3.06 -4.89 0.02
C SER A 141 2.39 -5.85 1.01
N LEU A 142 1.10 -6.13 0.80
CA LEU A 142 0.34 -7.13 1.53
C LEU A 142 -0.39 -7.99 0.50
N VAL A 143 -0.17 -9.30 0.55
CA VAL A 143 -0.80 -10.26 -0.36
C VAL A 143 -1.63 -11.20 0.50
N PHE A 144 -2.92 -11.29 0.19
CA PHE A 144 -3.86 -12.18 0.85
C PHE A 144 -4.51 -13.07 -0.19
N GLN A 145 -4.73 -14.34 0.16
CA GLN A 145 -5.51 -15.29 -0.61
C GLN A 145 -6.60 -15.83 0.31
N ALA A 146 -7.83 -15.87 -0.18
CA ALA A 146 -8.94 -16.51 0.53
C ALA A 146 -9.07 -17.96 0.04
N GLY A 147 -8.85 -18.93 0.93
CA GLY A 147 -8.91 -20.37 0.62
C GLY A 147 -7.60 -20.96 0.09
N GLU A 148 -7.37 -22.24 0.41
CA GLU A 148 -6.20 -23.04 0.00
C GLU A 148 -6.06 -23.18 -1.52
#